data_AF-A0A944RCT4-F1
#
_entry.id   AF-A0A944RCT4-F1
#
_cell.length_a   1.000
_cell.length_b   1.000
_cell.length_c   1.000
_cell.angle_alpha   90.00
_cell.angle_beta   90.00
_cell.angle_gamma   90.00
#
_symmetry.space_group_name_H-M   'P 1'
#
loop_
_entity.id
_entity.type
_entity.pdbx_description
1 polymer ?
#
loop_
_entity_poly.entity_id
_entity_poly.type
_entity_poly.pdbx_seq_one_letter_code
_entity_poly.pdbx_strand_id
1 'polypeptide(L)'
;MENIVSKNQLKNLLGIFFGFVSGFLFYKNISKSSKSPTKVDEKVFKQSKLIKERKHDNLEKMGKRELVVDIHVAEYNSMRRETELLIDVENRLVNYGVLILGGLLTVYSIFSTETYLLLIASMLLSSISWGLVETEVKIHDIGNYLRNKLIPRIQKITDEENVDKYLVFQWSFSRNRNIFRILLRGITGMGKFFVSFIPSVLLCVIFYIENESNITGMDPFERTIFIVSALMVVAVPSVLLLNIISNLITSLRDGGWKKYIRVSKSNK
;
A
#
# COMPACT_ATOMS: atom_id res chain seq x y z
N MET A 1 -4.57 -29.46 38.91
CA MET A 1 -5.49 -28.49 38.29
C MET A 1 -5.51 -28.80 36.81
N GLU A 2 -6.54 -29.48 36.32
CA GLU A 2 -6.69 -29.78 34.89
C GLU A 2 -7.13 -28.52 34.16
N ASN A 3 -6.27 -28.01 33.27
CA ASN A 3 -6.61 -26.95 32.32
C ASN A 3 -7.54 -27.53 31.25
N ILE A 4 -8.83 -27.61 31.56
CA ILE A 4 -9.88 -27.92 30.58
C ILE A 4 -10.04 -26.67 29.72
N VAL A 5 -9.22 -26.58 28.67
CA VAL A 5 -9.45 -25.62 27.59
C VAL A 5 -10.88 -25.86 27.08
N SER A 6 -11.74 -24.87 27.32
CA SER A 6 -13.15 -24.94 26.95
C SER A 6 -13.29 -25.33 25.48
N LYS A 7 -14.12 -26.32 25.16
CA LYS A 7 -14.44 -26.76 23.78
C LYS A 7 -14.82 -25.59 22.86
N ASN A 8 -15.31 -24.48 23.43
CA ASN A 8 -15.61 -23.27 22.67
C ASN A 8 -14.36 -22.49 22.23
N GLN A 9 -13.29 -22.47 23.03
CA GLN A 9 -12.02 -21.88 22.60
C GLN A 9 -11.37 -22.69 21.48
N LEU A 10 -11.41 -24.02 21.56
CA LEU A 10 -10.91 -24.89 20.49
C LEU A 10 -11.68 -24.70 19.17
N LYS A 11 -13.02 -24.54 19.24
CA LYS A 11 -13.86 -24.26 18.06
C LYS A 11 -13.58 -22.89 17.45
N ASN A 12 -13.36 -21.87 18.27
CA ASN A 12 -13.01 -20.54 17.77
C ASN A 12 -11.63 -20.54 17.11
N LEU A 13 -10.67 -21.29 17.68
CA LEU A 13 -9.33 -21.45 17.12
C LEU A 13 -9.36 -22.20 15.78
N LEU A 14 -10.16 -23.28 15.68
CA LEU A 14 -10.38 -24.01 14.43
C LEU A 14 -11.09 -23.15 13.37
N GLY A 15 -12.05 -22.31 13.76
CA GLY A 15 -12.72 -21.39 12.84
C GLY A 15 -11.76 -20.37 12.22
N ILE A 16 -10.84 -19.83 13.02
CA ILE A 16 -9.78 -18.92 12.56
C ILE A 16 -8.80 -19.67 11.63
N PHE A 17 -8.44 -20.91 11.97
CA PHE A 17 -7.54 -21.74 11.16
C PHE A 17 -8.12 -22.10 9.79
N PHE A 18 -9.41 -22.48 9.72
CA PHE A 18 -10.09 -22.76 8.45
C PHE A 18 -10.28 -21.50 7.59
N GLY A 19 -10.52 -20.33 8.22
CA GLY A 19 -10.50 -19.04 7.55
C GLY A 19 -9.14 -18.78 6.88
N PHE A 20 -8.05 -19.01 7.60
CA PHE A 20 -6.67 -18.82 7.11
C PHE A 20 -6.31 -19.77 5.96
N VAL A 21 -6.67 -21.05 6.06
CA VAL A 21 -6.43 -22.05 5.00
C VAL A 21 -7.23 -21.72 3.74
N SER A 22 -8.47 -21.23 3.88
CA SER A 22 -9.27 -20.78 2.72
C SER A 22 -8.64 -19.58 2.02
N GLY A 23 -8.11 -18.61 2.78
CA GLY A 23 -7.39 -17.45 2.25
C GLY A 23 -6.09 -17.83 1.54
N PHE A 24 -5.35 -18.79 2.11
CA PHE A 24 -4.11 -19.32 1.53
C PHE A 24 -4.37 -20.12 0.23
N LEU A 25 -5.43 -20.92 0.16
CA LEU A 25 -5.82 -21.64 -1.06
C LEU A 25 -6.32 -20.68 -2.15
N PHE A 26 -7.03 -19.62 -1.79
CA PHE A 26 -7.41 -18.55 -2.71
C PHE A 26 -6.17 -17.82 -3.27
N TYR A 27 -5.18 -17.55 -2.41
CA TYR A 27 -3.92 -16.93 -2.79
C TYR A 27 -3.05 -17.80 -3.71
N LYS A 28 -2.97 -19.11 -3.47
CA LYS A 28 -2.23 -20.05 -4.33
C LYS A 28 -2.80 -20.12 -5.76
N ASN A 29 -4.09 -19.82 -5.93
CA ASN A 29 -4.71 -19.68 -7.24
C ASN A 29 -4.36 -18.36 -7.93
N ILE A 30 -4.13 -17.27 -7.18
CA ILE A 30 -3.71 -15.98 -7.74
C ILE A 30 -2.21 -15.98 -8.10
N SER A 31 -1.34 -16.57 -7.27
CA SER A 31 0.11 -16.58 -7.55
C SER A 31 0.53 -17.50 -8.71
N LYS A 32 -0.28 -18.53 -9.02
CA LYS A 32 -0.07 -19.34 -10.24
C LYS A 32 -0.30 -18.55 -11.54
N SER A 33 -0.96 -17.39 -11.47
CA SER A 33 -1.13 -16.47 -12.61
C SER A 33 0.12 -15.62 -12.88
N SER A 34 1.03 -15.47 -11.91
CA SER A 34 2.25 -14.64 -12.05
C SER A 34 3.51 -15.46 -12.34
N LYS A 35 3.42 -16.51 -13.17
CA LYS A 35 4.59 -17.30 -13.57
C LYS A 35 5.55 -16.49 -14.47
N SER A 36 6.66 -16.10 -13.83
CA SER A 36 8.03 -15.89 -14.32
C SER A 36 8.31 -14.87 -15.44
N PRO A 37 8.99 -13.75 -15.12
CA PRO A 37 9.66 -12.88 -16.09
C PRO A 37 11.03 -13.47 -16.40
N THR A 38 11.13 -14.40 -17.34
CA THR A 38 12.45 -14.83 -17.86
C THR A 38 12.47 -14.95 -19.38
N LYS A 39 11.32 -15.05 -20.05
CA LYS A 39 11.22 -14.94 -21.53
C LYS A 39 10.72 -13.57 -22.02
N VAL A 40 10.21 -12.73 -21.12
CA VAL A 40 9.75 -11.37 -21.46
C VAL A 40 10.96 -10.44 -21.57
N ASP A 41 11.95 -10.54 -20.69
CA ASP A 41 13.10 -9.63 -20.69
C ASP A 41 14.00 -9.77 -21.93
N GLU A 42 14.19 -10.98 -22.47
CA GLU A 42 14.98 -11.18 -23.70
C GLU A 42 14.26 -10.66 -24.96
N LYS A 43 12.91 -10.79 -25.01
CA LYS A 43 12.09 -10.18 -26.07
C LYS A 43 12.01 -8.67 -25.93
N VAL A 44 11.92 -8.14 -24.71
CA VAL A 44 11.93 -6.69 -24.43
C VAL A 44 13.30 -6.09 -24.73
N PHE A 45 14.40 -6.81 -24.51
CA PHE A 45 15.75 -6.36 -24.86
C PHE A 45 16.03 -6.38 -26.36
N LYS A 46 15.56 -7.42 -27.09
CA LYS A 46 15.60 -7.42 -28.56
C LYS A 46 14.69 -6.35 -29.17
N GLN A 47 13.51 -6.13 -28.60
CA GLN A 47 12.63 -5.03 -29.01
C GLN A 47 13.23 -3.66 -28.69
N SER A 48 13.89 -3.46 -27.55
CA SER A 48 14.51 -2.17 -27.22
C SER A 48 15.68 -1.83 -28.13
N LYS A 49 16.43 -2.85 -28.61
CA LYS A 49 17.51 -2.68 -29.60
C LYS A 49 16.97 -2.33 -31.00
N LEU A 50 15.93 -3.02 -31.45
CA LEU A 50 15.22 -2.71 -32.71
C LEU A 50 14.48 -1.36 -32.66
N ILE A 51 13.97 -0.96 -31.49
CA ILE A 51 13.37 0.36 -31.26
C ILE A 51 14.45 1.45 -31.26
N LYS A 52 15.67 1.20 -30.75
CA LYS A 52 16.78 2.15 -30.84
C LYS A 52 17.23 2.37 -32.29
N GLU A 53 17.34 1.31 -33.09
CA GLU A 53 17.71 1.40 -34.52
C GLU A 53 16.59 2.09 -35.34
N ARG A 54 15.31 1.74 -35.13
CA ARG A 54 14.18 2.45 -35.78
C ARG A 54 13.93 3.86 -35.26
N LYS A 55 14.37 4.20 -34.05
CA LYS A 55 14.26 5.56 -33.52
C LYS A 55 15.25 6.49 -34.20
N HIS A 56 16.45 6.03 -34.56
CA HIS A 56 17.44 6.88 -35.22
C HIS A 56 16.95 7.39 -36.59
N ASP A 57 16.31 6.51 -37.38
CA ASP A 57 15.80 6.87 -38.72
C ASP A 57 14.46 7.63 -38.69
N ASN A 58 13.68 7.51 -37.62
CA ASN A 58 12.41 8.25 -37.45
C ASN A 58 12.58 9.57 -36.70
N LEU A 59 13.62 9.74 -35.88
CA LEU A 59 13.90 10.99 -35.14
C LEU A 59 14.24 12.15 -36.09
N GLU A 60 14.83 11.88 -37.25
CA GLU A 60 15.04 12.89 -38.30
C GLU A 60 13.75 13.30 -39.02
N LYS A 61 12.71 12.45 -39.00
CA LYS A 61 11.41 12.70 -39.66
C LYS A 61 10.33 13.22 -38.71
N MET A 62 10.48 13.02 -37.40
CA MET A 62 9.52 13.48 -36.41
C MET A 62 9.64 14.99 -36.19
N GLY A 63 8.51 15.69 -36.28
CA GLY A 63 8.45 17.10 -35.91
C GLY A 63 8.83 17.29 -34.44
N LYS A 64 9.47 18.42 -34.09
CA LYS A 64 9.89 18.73 -32.70
C LYS A 64 8.78 18.49 -31.65
N ARG A 65 7.51 18.64 -32.02
CA ARG A 65 6.35 18.39 -31.13
C ARG A 65 6.14 16.91 -30.82
N GLU A 66 6.25 16.03 -31.82
CA GLU A 66 6.08 14.57 -31.62
C GLU A 66 7.15 14.01 -30.67
N LEU A 67 8.38 14.47 -30.82
CA LEU A 67 9.50 14.10 -29.96
C LEU A 67 9.25 14.49 -28.48
N VAL A 68 8.68 15.66 -28.24
CA VAL A 68 8.35 16.12 -26.88
C VAL A 68 7.21 15.31 -26.27
N VAL A 69 6.17 14.98 -27.06
CA VAL A 69 5.07 14.12 -26.60
C VAL A 69 5.61 12.74 -26.22
N ASP A 70 6.45 12.14 -27.06
CA ASP A 70 7.06 10.83 -26.80
C ASP A 70 7.89 10.81 -25.51
N ILE A 71 8.60 11.90 -25.20
CA ILE A 71 9.33 12.02 -23.92
C ILE A 71 8.37 11.97 -22.73
N HIS A 72 7.29 12.75 -22.76
CA HIS A 72 6.34 12.76 -21.65
C HIS A 72 5.54 11.47 -21.52
N VAL A 73 5.25 10.79 -22.64
CA VAL A 73 4.64 9.45 -22.62
C VAL A 73 5.61 8.42 -22.04
N ALA A 74 6.90 8.50 -22.37
CA ALA A 74 7.92 7.64 -21.77
C ALA A 74 8.04 7.86 -20.26
N GLU A 75 8.03 9.13 -19.83
CA GLU A 75 8.01 9.50 -18.41
C GLU A 75 6.77 8.95 -17.69
N TYR A 76 5.58 9.07 -18.30
CA TYR A 76 4.33 8.51 -17.77
C TYR A 76 4.42 6.99 -17.58
N ASN A 77 4.93 6.28 -18.58
CA ASN A 77 5.07 4.83 -18.52
C ASN A 77 6.08 4.40 -17.45
N SER A 78 7.16 5.16 -17.26
CA SER A 78 8.14 4.92 -16.20
C SER A 78 7.49 5.06 -14.81
N MET A 79 6.78 6.17 -14.58
CA MET A 79 6.08 6.42 -13.31
C MET A 79 5.01 5.36 -13.02
N ARG A 80 4.28 4.93 -14.05
CA ARG A 80 3.30 3.84 -13.91
C ARG A 80 3.96 2.52 -13.50
N ARG A 81 5.09 2.17 -14.13
CA ARG A 81 5.84 0.96 -13.78
C ARG A 81 6.36 1.00 -12.35
N GLU A 82 6.80 2.16 -11.89
CA GLU A 82 7.21 2.36 -10.50
C GLU A 82 6.04 2.12 -9.53
N THR A 83 4.85 2.66 -9.81
CA THR A 83 3.63 2.35 -9.03
C THR A 83 3.30 0.86 -9.00
N GLU A 84 3.43 0.16 -10.14
CA GLU A 84 3.20 -1.29 -10.21
C GLU A 84 4.21 -2.08 -9.35
N LEU A 85 5.47 -1.66 -9.32
CA LEU A 85 6.49 -2.24 -8.43
C LEU A 85 6.16 -2.01 -6.95
N LEU A 86 5.76 -0.79 -6.58
CA LEU A 86 5.38 -0.46 -5.21
C LEU A 86 4.18 -1.30 -4.74
N ILE A 87 3.16 -1.48 -5.58
CA ILE A 87 2.02 -2.36 -5.29
C ILE A 87 2.46 -3.81 -5.05
N ASP A 88 3.44 -4.31 -5.80
CA ASP A 88 3.99 -5.65 -5.57
C ASP A 88 4.73 -5.74 -4.22
N VAL A 89 5.48 -4.71 -3.85
CA VAL A 89 6.12 -4.62 -2.52
C VAL A 89 5.07 -4.65 -1.41
N GLU A 90 3.98 -3.89 -1.51
CA GLU A 90 2.90 -3.93 -0.53
C GLU A 90 2.31 -5.34 -0.38
N ASN A 91 2.04 -6.00 -1.50
CA ASN A 91 1.46 -7.33 -1.48
C ASN A 91 2.42 -8.32 -0.79
N ARG A 92 3.74 -8.22 -1.03
CA ARG A 92 4.75 -9.03 -0.33
C ARG A 92 4.77 -8.75 1.17
N LEU A 93 4.72 -7.48 1.57
CA LEU A 93 4.65 -7.07 2.97
C LEU A 93 3.42 -7.63 3.68
N VAL A 94 2.25 -7.58 3.05
CA VAL A 94 1.03 -8.22 3.58
C VAL A 94 1.22 -9.73 3.74
N ASN A 95 1.82 -10.40 2.75
CA ASN A 95 2.08 -11.84 2.84
C ASN A 95 3.03 -12.20 3.98
N TYR A 96 4.05 -11.38 4.23
CA TYR A 96 4.93 -11.55 5.39
C TYR A 96 4.18 -11.35 6.70
N GLY A 97 3.25 -10.39 6.77
CA GLY A 97 2.41 -10.20 7.96
C GLY A 97 1.55 -11.42 8.24
N VAL A 98 0.91 -11.98 7.21
CA VAL A 98 0.13 -13.23 7.29
C VAL A 98 1.00 -14.42 7.74
N LEU A 99 2.23 -14.51 7.23
CA LEU A 99 3.19 -15.55 7.62
C LEU A 99 3.61 -15.42 9.09
N ILE A 100 3.89 -14.21 9.57
CA ILE A 100 4.22 -13.94 10.98
C ILE A 100 3.07 -14.35 11.88
N LEU A 101 1.82 -14.01 11.52
CA LEU A 101 0.65 -14.40 12.28
C LEU A 101 0.46 -15.92 12.33
N GLY A 102 0.60 -16.60 11.19
CA GLY A 102 0.53 -18.07 11.14
C GLY A 102 1.65 -18.73 11.95
N GLY A 103 2.86 -18.19 11.86
CA GLY A 103 4.01 -18.65 12.63
C GLY A 103 3.80 -18.46 14.13
N LEU A 104 3.34 -17.28 14.55
CA LEU A 104 3.03 -16.98 15.94
C LEU A 104 1.95 -17.91 16.49
N LEU A 105 0.85 -18.11 15.77
CA LEU A 105 -0.22 -19.03 16.19
C LEU A 105 0.31 -20.46 16.38
N THR A 106 1.19 -20.91 15.48
CA THR A 106 1.81 -22.24 15.57
C THR A 106 2.73 -22.34 16.78
N VAL A 107 3.61 -21.36 16.98
CA VAL A 107 4.57 -21.35 18.09
C VAL A 107 3.85 -21.22 19.43
N TYR A 108 2.87 -20.31 19.54
CA TYR A 108 2.09 -20.10 20.75
C TYR A 108 1.26 -21.34 21.13
N SER A 109 0.76 -22.09 20.13
CA SER A 109 0.09 -23.38 20.38
C SER A 109 1.02 -24.47 20.94
N ILE A 110 2.34 -24.37 20.71
CA ILE A 110 3.32 -25.36 21.16
C ILE A 110 3.99 -24.90 22.47
N PHE A 111 4.30 -23.62 22.59
CA PHE A 111 5.06 -22.99 23.67
C PHE A 111 4.22 -21.90 24.35
N SER A 112 3.10 -22.29 24.98
CA SER A 112 2.13 -21.37 25.57
C SER A 112 2.66 -20.57 26.77
N THR A 113 3.87 -20.84 27.24
CA THR A 113 4.49 -20.19 28.40
C THR A 113 5.30 -18.94 28.04
N GLU A 114 5.70 -18.78 26.78
CA GLU A 114 6.62 -17.71 26.37
C GLU A 114 5.86 -16.49 25.83
N THR A 115 5.28 -15.70 26.73
CA THR A 115 4.43 -14.54 26.39
C THR A 115 5.19 -13.43 25.65
N TYR A 116 6.51 -13.30 25.83
CA TYR A 116 7.33 -12.31 25.11
C TYR A 116 7.30 -12.48 23.59
N LEU A 117 6.97 -13.68 23.08
CA LEU A 117 6.84 -13.94 21.64
C LEU A 117 5.70 -13.12 21.01
N LEU A 118 4.65 -12.83 21.78
CA LEU A 118 3.54 -11.96 21.35
C LEU A 118 4.05 -10.55 21.06
N LEU A 119 4.97 -10.04 21.88
CA LEU A 119 5.57 -8.72 21.70
C LEU A 119 6.51 -8.66 20.50
N ILE A 120 7.34 -9.69 20.30
CA ILE A 120 8.22 -9.78 19.12
C ILE A 120 7.37 -9.77 17.85
N ALA A 121 6.30 -10.57 17.80
CA ALA A 121 5.39 -10.57 16.66
C ALA A 121 4.66 -9.23 16.49
N SER A 122 4.25 -8.59 17.59
CA SER A 122 3.68 -7.24 17.56
C SER A 122 4.64 -6.24 16.92
N MET A 123 5.92 -6.23 17.30
CA MET A 123 6.95 -5.36 16.73
C MET A 123 7.20 -5.61 15.25
N LEU A 124 7.29 -6.89 14.84
CA LEU A 124 7.49 -7.25 13.43
C LEU A 124 6.30 -6.79 12.58
N LEU A 125 5.07 -7.00 13.06
CA LEU A 125 3.86 -6.54 12.37
C LEU A 125 3.76 -5.02 12.31
N SER A 126 4.12 -4.32 13.39
CA SER A 126 4.22 -2.85 13.40
C SER A 126 5.25 -2.34 12.38
N SER A 127 6.39 -3.02 12.25
CA SER A 127 7.42 -2.69 11.24
C SER A 127 6.88 -2.86 9.81
N ILE A 128 6.11 -3.91 9.57
CA ILE A 128 5.43 -4.13 8.29
C ILE A 128 4.38 -3.04 8.04
N SER A 129 3.60 -2.67 9.05
CA SER A 129 2.63 -1.56 8.95
C SER A 129 3.32 -0.26 8.55
N TRP A 130 4.50 0.03 9.10
CA TRP A 130 5.29 1.19 8.71
C TRP A 130 5.72 1.15 7.24
N GLY A 131 6.25 0.01 6.78
CA GLY A 131 6.63 -0.18 5.37
C GLY A 131 5.46 -0.02 4.40
N LEU A 132 4.26 -0.46 4.79
CA LEU A 132 3.04 -0.25 4.02
C LEU A 132 2.68 1.24 3.93
N VAL A 133 2.77 1.99 5.03
CA VAL A 133 2.51 3.44 5.04
C VAL A 133 3.49 4.18 4.14
N GLU A 134 4.78 3.87 4.21
CA GLU A 134 5.80 4.51 3.37
C GLU A 134 5.53 4.25 1.87
N THR A 135 5.12 3.04 1.53
CA THR A 135 4.84 2.65 0.14
C THR A 135 3.61 3.38 -0.41
N GLU A 136 2.54 3.46 0.39
CA GLU A 136 1.31 4.18 0.01
C GLU A 136 1.57 5.68 -0.18
N VAL A 137 2.41 6.30 0.66
CA VAL A 137 2.82 7.71 0.50
C VAL A 137 3.54 7.91 -0.83
N LYS A 138 4.48 7.04 -1.20
CA LYS A 138 5.17 7.11 -2.51
C LYS A 138 4.21 6.95 -3.68
N ILE A 139 3.28 6.00 -3.61
CA ILE A 139 2.25 5.80 -4.64
C ILE A 139 1.39 7.05 -4.79
N HIS A 140 0.98 7.66 -3.67
CA HIS A 140 0.20 8.89 -3.64
C HIS A 140 0.96 10.06 -4.27
N ASP A 141 2.25 10.23 -3.98
CA ASP A 141 3.09 11.29 -4.54
C ASP A 141 3.28 11.13 -6.05
N ILE A 142 3.53 9.91 -6.53
CA ILE A 142 3.57 9.60 -7.96
C ILE A 142 2.20 9.91 -8.60
N GLY A 143 1.12 9.48 -7.97
CA GLY A 143 -0.24 9.77 -8.43
C GLY A 143 -0.54 11.27 -8.54
N ASN A 144 -0.08 12.07 -7.59
CA ASN A 144 -0.20 13.52 -7.59
C ASN A 144 0.66 14.17 -8.66
N TYR A 145 1.90 13.70 -8.85
CA TYR A 145 2.77 14.17 -9.93
C TYR A 145 2.12 13.95 -11.30
N LEU A 146 1.63 12.73 -11.53
CA LEU A 146 0.96 12.36 -12.77
C LEU A 146 -0.27 13.25 -13.03
N ARG A 147 -1.14 13.41 -12.03
CA ARG A 147 -2.40 14.15 -12.16
C ARG A 147 -2.20 15.65 -12.31
N ASN A 148 -1.32 16.25 -11.51
CA ASN A 148 -1.22 17.71 -11.39
C ASN A 148 -0.15 18.31 -12.30
N LYS A 149 0.88 17.56 -12.69
CA LYS A 149 1.99 18.07 -13.51
C LYS A 149 2.05 17.40 -14.88
N LEU A 150 2.12 16.08 -14.94
CA LEU A 150 2.44 15.38 -16.19
C LEU A 150 1.27 15.36 -17.19
N ILE A 151 0.08 14.95 -16.76
CA ILE A 151 -1.09 14.88 -17.65
C ILE A 151 -1.43 16.26 -18.24
N PRO A 152 -1.47 17.37 -17.45
CA PRO A 152 -1.72 18.70 -18.01
C PRO A 152 -0.64 19.15 -19.00
N ARG A 153 0.63 18.74 -18.81
CA ARG A 153 1.71 19.04 -19.77
C ARG A 153 1.51 18.31 -21.09
N ILE A 154 1.20 17.01 -21.04
CA ILE A 154 0.89 16.21 -22.24
C ILE A 154 -0.27 16.85 -23.01
N GLN A 155 -1.35 17.21 -22.32
CA GLN A 155 -2.53 17.85 -22.94
C GLN A 155 -2.22 19.19 -23.62
N LYS A 156 -1.33 20.00 -23.05
CA LYS A 156 -0.93 21.29 -23.67
C LYS A 156 -0.16 21.11 -24.97
N ILE A 157 0.45 19.96 -25.19
CA ILE A 157 1.34 19.69 -26.32
C ILE A 157 0.58 18.91 -27.40
N THR A 158 -0.35 18.05 -26.98
CA THR A 158 -1.29 17.34 -27.84
C THR A 158 -2.51 18.24 -28.10
N ASP A 159 -2.44 19.11 -29.13
CA ASP A 159 -3.57 19.94 -29.57
C ASP A 159 -4.86 19.09 -29.80
N GLU A 160 -6.05 19.72 -29.68
CA GLU A 160 -7.37 19.08 -29.73
C GLU A 160 -7.61 18.12 -30.92
N GLU A 161 -6.89 18.28 -32.04
CA GLU A 161 -7.00 17.42 -33.23
C GLU A 161 -6.39 16.02 -33.07
N ASN A 162 -5.46 15.80 -32.13
CA ASN A 162 -4.82 14.48 -31.92
C ASN A 162 -5.34 13.75 -30.66
N VAL A 163 -6.43 14.24 -30.08
CA VAL A 163 -7.03 13.71 -28.83
C VAL A 163 -7.33 12.22 -28.95
N ASP A 164 -7.72 11.74 -30.13
CA ASP A 164 -8.09 10.33 -30.33
C ASP A 164 -6.91 9.36 -30.22
N LYS A 165 -5.69 9.78 -30.61
CA LYS A 165 -4.47 8.96 -30.43
C LYS A 165 -4.06 8.83 -28.96
N TYR A 166 -4.50 9.75 -28.11
CA TYR A 166 -4.12 9.82 -26.69
C TYR A 166 -5.33 9.70 -25.73
N LEU A 167 -6.46 9.21 -26.23
CA LEU A 167 -7.72 8.97 -25.50
C LEU A 167 -7.55 8.17 -24.20
N VAL A 168 -6.50 7.35 -24.10
CA VAL A 168 -6.14 6.59 -22.89
C VAL A 168 -5.98 7.50 -21.66
N PHE A 169 -5.57 8.76 -21.85
CA PHE A 169 -5.42 9.74 -20.77
C PHE A 169 -6.74 10.38 -20.31
N GLN A 170 -7.78 10.40 -21.14
CA GLN A 170 -9.07 11.00 -20.78
C GLN A 170 -9.86 10.16 -19.76
N TRP A 171 -9.67 8.84 -19.76
CA TRP A 171 -10.37 7.94 -18.82
C TRP A 171 -9.94 8.17 -17.34
N SER A 172 -8.72 8.67 -17.14
CA SER A 172 -8.21 9.15 -15.84
C SER A 172 -8.98 10.38 -15.34
N PHE A 173 -9.44 11.23 -16.26
CA PHE A 173 -10.06 12.53 -15.97
C PHE A 173 -11.56 12.42 -15.62
N SER A 174 -12.31 11.54 -16.30
CA SER A 174 -13.76 11.40 -16.10
C SER A 174 -14.14 10.74 -14.75
N ARG A 175 -13.17 10.15 -14.04
CA ARG A 175 -13.42 9.31 -12.86
C ARG A 175 -13.56 10.08 -11.54
N ASN A 176 -14.03 11.33 -11.56
CA ASN A 176 -13.87 12.25 -10.43
C ASN A 176 -15.12 13.03 -9.98
N ARG A 177 -16.29 12.39 -9.80
CA ARG A 177 -17.45 13.07 -9.18
C ARG A 177 -18.08 12.38 -7.98
N ASN A 178 -17.84 11.09 -7.74
CA ASN A 178 -18.43 10.40 -6.59
C ASN A 178 -17.42 10.33 -5.44
N ILE A 179 -17.52 11.30 -4.52
CA ILE A 179 -16.78 11.33 -3.25
C ILE A 179 -16.88 9.97 -2.53
N PHE A 180 -18.05 9.32 -2.59
CA PHE A 180 -18.26 7.99 -2.02
C PHE A 180 -17.34 6.91 -2.62
N ARG A 181 -17.10 6.90 -3.94
CA ARG A 181 -16.18 5.93 -4.57
C ARG A 181 -14.72 6.22 -4.23
N ILE A 182 -14.37 7.48 -4.02
CA ILE A 182 -13.02 7.90 -3.58
C ILE A 182 -12.81 7.43 -2.14
N LEU A 183 -13.80 7.64 -1.27
CA LEU A 183 -13.78 7.18 0.10
C LEU A 183 -13.69 5.65 0.18
N LEU A 184 -14.51 4.93 -0.60
CA LEU A 184 -14.48 3.46 -0.65
C LEU A 184 -13.13 2.94 -1.15
N ARG A 185 -12.49 3.64 -2.09
CA ARG A 185 -11.13 3.33 -2.56
C ARG A 185 -10.08 3.59 -1.50
N GLY A 186 -10.21 4.69 -0.75
CA GLY A 186 -9.35 4.98 0.40
C GLY A 186 -9.49 3.91 1.48
N ILE A 187 -10.72 3.49 1.79
CA ILE A 187 -11.02 2.44 2.77
C ILE A 187 -10.49 1.08 2.28
N THR A 188 -10.67 0.73 1.01
CA THR A 188 -10.14 -0.53 0.45
C THR A 188 -8.62 -0.53 0.35
N GLY A 189 -7.98 0.62 0.09
CA GLY A 189 -6.52 0.79 0.20
C GLY A 189 -6.03 0.63 1.64
N MET A 190 -6.69 1.27 2.60
CA MET A 190 -6.45 1.10 4.03
C MET A 190 -6.73 -0.33 4.52
N GLY A 191 -7.53 -1.11 3.79
CA GLY A 191 -7.79 -2.53 4.03
C GLY A 191 -6.52 -3.34 4.29
N LYS A 192 -5.46 -3.10 3.52
CA LYS A 192 -4.17 -3.80 3.65
C LYS A 192 -3.44 -3.46 4.95
N PHE A 193 -3.59 -2.22 5.41
CA PHE A 193 -2.98 -1.75 6.65
C PHE A 193 -3.59 -2.47 7.87
N PHE A 194 -4.90 -2.71 7.85
CA PHE A 194 -5.59 -3.43 8.94
C PHE A 194 -5.06 -4.85 9.16
N VAL A 195 -4.55 -5.53 8.12
CA VAL A 195 -4.01 -6.89 8.22
C VAL A 195 -2.75 -6.96 9.09
N SER A 196 -1.94 -5.90 9.12
CA SER A 196 -0.72 -5.84 9.93
C SER A 196 -0.91 -5.06 11.23
N PHE A 197 -1.62 -3.93 11.17
CA PHE A 197 -1.72 -3.03 12.31
C PHE A 197 -2.64 -3.54 13.41
N ILE A 198 -3.87 -3.98 13.10
CA ILE A 198 -4.80 -4.46 14.12
C ILE A 198 -4.20 -5.61 14.92
N PRO A 199 -3.63 -6.66 14.28
CA PRO A 199 -3.02 -7.75 15.03
C PRO A 199 -1.82 -7.28 15.87
N SER A 200 -1.02 -6.33 15.39
CA SER A 200 0.07 -5.74 16.19
C SER A 200 -0.44 -5.12 17.49
N VAL A 201 -1.51 -4.31 17.43
CA VAL A 201 -2.14 -3.71 18.61
C VAL A 201 -2.73 -4.78 19.51
N LEU A 202 -3.49 -5.74 18.95
CA LEU A 202 -4.13 -6.80 19.72
C LEU A 202 -3.11 -7.64 20.48
N LEU A 203 -1.98 -8.01 19.86
CA LEU A 203 -0.92 -8.78 20.52
C LEU A 203 -0.30 -8.01 21.69
N CYS A 204 -0.08 -6.70 21.52
CA CYS A 204 0.43 -5.86 22.61
C CYS A 204 -0.58 -5.74 23.76
N VAL A 205 -1.88 -5.66 23.45
CA VAL A 205 -2.95 -5.59 24.46
C VAL A 205 -3.14 -6.94 25.16
N ILE A 206 -3.10 -8.06 24.44
CA ILE A 206 -3.18 -9.40 25.03
C ILE A 206 -2.03 -9.60 26.02
N PHE A 207 -0.80 -9.25 25.62
CA PHE A 207 0.35 -9.31 26.53
C PHE A 207 0.15 -8.46 27.79
N TYR A 208 -0.38 -7.25 27.65
CA TYR A 208 -0.65 -6.37 28.79
C TYR A 208 -1.67 -6.99 29.75
N ILE A 209 -2.76 -7.57 29.24
CA ILE A 209 -3.81 -8.20 30.05
C ILE A 209 -3.27 -9.46 30.75
N GLU A 210 -2.50 -10.29 30.05
CA GLU A 210 -1.94 -11.52 30.63
C GLU A 210 -0.94 -11.24 31.77
N ASN A 211 -0.25 -10.10 31.73
CA ASN A 211 0.79 -9.73 32.69
C ASN A 211 0.39 -8.59 33.65
N GLU A 212 -0.89 -8.19 33.68
CA GLU A 212 -1.37 -7.04 34.47
C GLU A 212 -1.08 -7.19 35.97
N SER A 213 -1.13 -8.42 36.49
CA SER A 213 -0.87 -8.73 37.90
C SER A 213 0.62 -8.68 38.30
N ASN A 214 1.55 -8.62 37.34
CA ASN A 214 2.99 -8.75 37.60
C ASN A 214 3.87 -7.72 36.86
N ILE A 215 3.32 -6.56 36.49
CA ILE A 215 4.05 -5.52 35.73
C ILE A 215 5.32 -5.05 36.45
N THR A 216 5.32 -5.01 37.79
CA THR A 216 6.48 -4.62 38.60
C THR A 216 7.53 -5.71 38.74
N GLY A 217 7.16 -6.98 38.51
CA GLY A 217 8.04 -8.15 38.60
C GLY A 217 8.52 -8.68 37.25
N MET A 218 8.19 -7.99 36.14
CA MET A 218 8.68 -8.38 34.80
C MET A 218 10.20 -8.32 34.73
N ASP A 219 10.76 -9.27 33.97
CA ASP A 219 12.16 -9.22 33.61
C ASP A 219 12.46 -7.90 32.84
N PRO A 220 13.61 -7.24 33.09
CA PRO A 220 13.95 -5.99 32.39
C PRO A 220 13.92 -6.10 30.87
N PHE A 221 14.22 -7.28 30.31
CA PHE A 221 14.16 -7.52 28.87
C PHE A 221 12.72 -7.43 28.34
N GLU A 222 11.76 -8.12 28.97
CA GLU A 222 10.35 -8.10 28.57
C GLU A 222 9.76 -6.71 28.67
N ARG A 223 10.09 -5.99 29.75
CA ARG A 223 9.68 -4.60 29.94
C ARG A 223 10.20 -3.69 28.84
N THR A 224 11.45 -3.87 28.41
CA THR A 224 12.05 -3.05 27.33
C THR A 224 11.35 -3.33 26.01
N ILE A 225 11.10 -4.60 25.69
CA ILE A 225 10.40 -5.00 24.47
C ILE A 225 8.97 -4.46 24.47
N PHE A 226 8.27 -4.52 25.60
CA PHE A 226 6.91 -3.99 25.73
C PHE A 226 6.85 -2.48 25.51
N ILE A 227 7.80 -1.72 26.07
CA ILE A 227 7.87 -0.27 25.86
C ILE A 227 8.12 0.03 24.38
N VAL A 228 9.04 -0.69 23.74
CA VAL A 228 9.33 -0.51 22.32
C VAL A 228 8.13 -0.87 21.45
N SER A 229 7.45 -2.00 21.72
CA SER A 229 6.27 -2.40 20.96
C SER A 229 5.13 -1.38 21.11
N ALA A 230 4.88 -0.90 22.33
CA ALA A 230 3.89 0.14 22.59
C ALA A 230 4.22 1.44 21.84
N LEU A 231 5.49 1.87 21.87
CA LEU A 231 5.95 3.03 21.11
C LEU A 231 5.74 2.86 19.60
N MET A 232 6.05 1.68 19.04
CA MET A 232 5.84 1.41 17.62
C MET A 232 4.35 1.44 17.25
N VAL A 233 3.49 0.82 18.07
CA VAL A 233 2.04 0.81 17.88
C VAL A 233 1.46 2.23 17.89
N VAL A 234 1.98 3.12 18.74
CA VAL A 234 1.54 4.53 18.82
C VAL A 234 2.14 5.37 17.68
N ALA A 235 3.39 5.12 17.28
CA ALA A 235 4.07 5.92 16.26
C ALA A 235 3.37 5.88 14.90
N VAL A 236 2.85 4.72 14.49
CA VAL A 236 2.20 4.54 13.19
C VAL A 236 0.96 5.45 13.01
N PRO A 237 -0.07 5.42 13.89
CA PRO A 237 -1.21 6.31 13.78
C PRO A 237 -0.84 7.78 13.98
N SER A 238 0.14 8.09 14.84
CA SER A 238 0.62 9.48 15.00
C SER A 238 1.17 10.04 13.70
N VAL A 239 1.96 9.26 12.96
CA VAL A 239 2.56 9.70 11.68
C VAL A 239 1.50 9.83 10.59
N LEU A 240 0.54 8.90 10.52
CA LEU A 240 -0.61 9.03 9.63
C LEU A 240 -1.42 10.30 9.91
N LEU A 241 -1.68 10.58 11.19
CA LEU A 241 -2.41 11.76 11.63
C LEU A 241 -1.64 13.05 11.30
N LEU A 242 -0.32 13.09 11.52
CA LEU A 242 0.53 14.20 11.12
C LEU A 242 0.51 14.42 9.61
N ASN A 243 0.53 13.35 8.81
CA ASN A 243 0.47 13.45 7.35
C ASN A 243 -0.89 13.99 6.89
N ILE A 244 -2.00 13.53 7.48
CA ILE A 244 -3.34 14.06 7.21
C ILE A 244 -3.42 15.54 7.54
N ILE A 245 -2.91 15.96 8.71
CA ILE A 245 -2.90 17.37 9.12
C ILE A 245 -2.05 18.21 8.16
N SER A 246 -0.86 17.74 7.79
CA SER A 246 0.02 18.41 6.83
C SER A 246 -0.68 18.62 5.49
N ASN A 247 -1.34 17.59 4.97
CA ASN A 247 -2.10 17.66 3.71
C ASN A 247 -3.32 18.58 3.81
N LEU A 248 -3.97 18.64 4.98
CA LEU A 248 -5.07 19.56 5.23
C LEU A 248 -4.57 21.02 5.24
N ILE A 249 -3.45 21.29 5.90
CA ILE A 249 -2.84 22.63 5.98
C ILE A 249 -2.41 23.11 4.60
N THR A 250 -1.77 22.26 3.79
CA THR A 250 -1.36 22.63 2.42
C THR A 250 -2.58 22.90 1.52
N SER A 251 -3.63 22.07 1.61
CA SER A 251 -4.90 22.29 0.90
C SER A 251 -5.58 23.61 1.27
N LEU A 252 -5.56 23.98 2.56
CA LEU A 252 -6.09 25.26 3.05
C LEU A 252 -5.23 26.44 2.57
N ARG A 253 -3.89 26.33 2.64
CA ARG A 253 -2.94 27.37 2.21
C ARG A 253 -3.05 27.68 0.73
N ASP A 254 -3.17 26.65 -0.10
CA ASP A 254 -3.18 26.79 -1.56
C ASP A 254 -4.53 27.30 -2.11
N GLY A 255 -5.45 27.69 -1.22
CA GLY A 255 -6.67 28.41 -1.59
C GLY A 255 -7.69 27.58 -2.35
N GLY A 256 -7.72 26.25 -2.14
CA GLY A 256 -8.69 25.33 -2.77
C GLY A 256 -10.14 25.81 -2.64
N TRP A 257 -10.48 26.49 -1.53
CA TRP A 257 -11.79 27.10 -1.28
C TRP A 257 -12.14 28.24 -2.26
N LYS A 258 -11.18 29.06 -2.69
CA LYS A 258 -11.46 30.16 -3.64
C LYS A 258 -11.86 29.65 -5.02
N LYS A 259 -11.40 28.45 -5.41
CA LYS A 259 -11.75 27.83 -6.70
C LYS A 259 -13.18 27.26 -6.70
N TYR A 260 -13.63 26.69 -5.57
CA TYR A 260 -15.00 26.19 -5.41
C TYR A 260 -16.05 27.31 -5.33
N ILE A 261 -15.75 28.41 -4.64
CA ILE A 261 -16.69 29.56 -4.55
C ILE A 261 -16.87 30.25 -5.91
N ARG A 262 -15.83 30.26 -6.77
CA ARG A 262 -15.90 30.92 -8.09
C ARG A 262 -16.74 30.13 -9.10
N VAL A 263 -16.74 28.79 -9.04
CA VAL A 263 -17.59 27.94 -9.90
C VAL A 263 -19.07 28.05 -9.50
N SER A 264 -19.38 28.17 -8.20
CA SER A 264 -20.76 28.37 -7.73
C SER A 264 -21.37 29.72 -8.15
N LYS A 265 -20.55 30.74 -8.41
CA LYS A 265 -21.02 32.06 -8.88
C LYS A 265 -21.16 32.17 -10.39
N SER A 266 -20.58 31.25 -11.18
CA SER A 266 -20.67 31.25 -12.65
C SER A 266 -21.90 30.55 -13.20
N ASN A 267 -22.67 29.85 -12.36
CA ASN A 267 -23.91 29.15 -12.71
C ASN A 267 -25.17 29.89 -12.19
N LYS A 268 -25.04 31.18 -11.89
CA LYS A 268 -26.15 32.11 -11.67
C LYS A 268 -26.03 33.24 -12.67
#